data_AF-A0A1Y1ZAJ1-F1
#
_entry.id   AF-A0A1Y1ZAJ1-F1
#
_cell.length_a   1.000
_cell.length_b   1.000
_cell.length_c   1.000
_cell.angle_alpha   90.00
_cell.angle_beta   90.00
_cell.angle_gamma   90.00
#
_symmetry.space_group_name_H-M   'P 1'
#
loop_
_entity.id
_entity.type
_entity.pdbx_description
1 polymer ?
#
loop_
_entity_poly.entity_id
_entity_poly.type
_entity_poly.pdbx_seq_one_letter_code
_entity_poly.pdbx_strand_id
1 'polypeptide(L)'
;MRFFFVSFLATTYVLAITAAPVDSIFSQLSTICKQFLFSIVTDDVTCLPISQLWIQAISIDWENYTSSNIGQFTPLLDTLCTAPRCAKSLTNELVVKLHQDCFSDLPQSVIQIIGYVLNNYEPIVTVGCTRDSQQRYCLLEEGKIILGNRNTHLTDIPDNELCTECTQKWVEVYDEQYSAKYANRTFNFTGISQIKQRCEFKVPG
;
A
#
# COMPACT_ATOMS: atom_id res chain seq x y z
N MET A 1 -8.32 24.49 8.24
CA MET A 1 -6.91 24.16 7.88
C MET A 1 -6.86 22.66 7.63
N ARG A 2 -6.14 22.25 6.58
CA ARG A 2 -6.27 20.99 5.83
C ARG A 2 -6.00 19.73 6.68
N PHE A 3 -6.92 18.77 6.62
CA PHE A 3 -6.88 17.48 7.30
C PHE A 3 -5.89 16.53 6.62
N PHE A 4 -4.80 16.18 7.31
CA PHE A 4 -3.77 15.25 6.84
C PHE A 4 -3.95 13.89 7.54
N PHE A 5 -4.92 13.10 7.12
CA PHE A 5 -4.96 11.66 7.45
C PHE A 5 -4.58 10.78 6.24
N VAL A 6 -4.01 11.37 5.19
CA VAL A 6 -3.95 10.75 3.85
C VAL A 6 -2.54 10.73 3.28
N SER A 7 -1.54 10.36 4.08
CA SER A 7 -0.17 10.24 3.54
C SER A 7 0.25 8.79 3.30
N PHE A 8 -0.32 7.79 3.98
CA PHE A 8 -0.13 6.37 3.60
C PHE A 8 -1.25 5.87 2.67
N LEU A 9 -2.40 6.56 2.68
CA LEU A 9 -3.56 6.29 1.82
C LEU A 9 -3.46 6.97 0.44
N ALA A 10 -2.45 7.80 0.22
CA ALA A 10 -2.20 8.40 -1.08
C ALA A 10 -1.78 7.34 -2.12
N THR A 11 -1.33 6.14 -1.72
CA THR A 11 -0.93 5.09 -2.67
C THR A 11 -2.01 4.08 -2.97
N THR A 12 -3.00 3.92 -2.09
CA THR A 12 -4.24 3.20 -2.44
C THR A 12 -5.16 4.06 -3.31
N TYR A 13 -5.13 5.40 -3.17
CA TYR A 13 -5.86 6.31 -4.07
C TYR A 13 -5.32 6.33 -5.50
N VAL A 14 -4.03 6.05 -5.70
CA VAL A 14 -3.47 6.02 -7.05
C VAL A 14 -3.87 4.74 -7.80
N LEU A 15 -4.26 3.66 -7.09
CA LEU A 15 -4.83 2.47 -7.73
C LEU A 15 -6.31 2.66 -8.16
N ALA A 16 -7.04 3.61 -7.56
CA ALA A 16 -8.45 3.82 -7.82
C ALA A 16 -8.77 4.88 -8.90
N ILE A 17 -7.81 5.70 -9.34
CA ILE A 17 -8.07 6.85 -10.24
C ILE A 17 -7.71 6.58 -11.71
N THR A 18 -7.17 5.41 -12.06
CA THR A 18 -6.96 5.06 -13.47
C THR A 18 -7.63 3.76 -13.86
N ALA A 19 -8.96 3.72 -13.74
CA ALA A 19 -9.81 2.78 -14.48
C ALA A 19 -9.94 3.17 -15.96
N ALA A 20 -8.86 3.67 -16.57
CA ALA A 20 -8.70 3.51 -18.01
C ALA A 20 -8.23 2.06 -18.22
N PRO A 21 -8.67 1.34 -19.27
CA PRO A 21 -8.22 -0.02 -19.50
C PRO A 21 -6.70 0.03 -19.46
N VAL A 22 -6.08 -0.78 -18.61
CA VAL A 22 -4.66 -0.64 -18.32
C VAL A 22 -3.82 -0.83 -19.60
N ASP A 23 -4.37 -1.51 -20.61
CA ASP A 23 -3.89 -1.55 -21.98
C ASP A 23 -3.65 -0.17 -22.61
N SER A 24 -4.51 0.82 -22.36
CA SER A 24 -4.37 2.19 -22.86
C SER A 24 -3.22 2.95 -22.18
N ILE A 25 -2.91 2.65 -20.92
CA ILE A 25 -1.85 3.32 -20.15
C ILE A 25 -0.50 2.71 -20.48
N PHE A 26 -0.42 1.37 -20.56
CA PHE A 26 0.80 0.69 -20.99
C PHE A 26 1.10 0.97 -22.46
N SER A 27 0.11 1.14 -23.32
CA SER A 27 0.34 1.45 -24.75
C SER A 27 1.15 2.74 -24.98
N GLN A 28 1.08 3.70 -24.05
CA GLN A 28 1.78 4.99 -24.13
C GLN A 28 3.26 4.93 -23.71
N LEU A 29 3.70 3.83 -23.10
CA LEU A 29 5.08 3.66 -22.68
C LEU A 29 6.01 3.38 -23.86
N SER A 30 7.27 3.81 -23.75
CA SER A 30 8.31 3.44 -24.72
C SER A 30 8.50 1.92 -24.78
N THR A 31 8.98 1.43 -25.93
CA THR A 31 9.24 0.00 -26.13
C THR A 31 10.23 -0.54 -25.10
N ILE A 32 11.27 0.22 -24.77
CA ILE A 32 12.31 -0.16 -23.81
C ILE A 32 11.68 -0.31 -22.41
N CYS A 33 10.88 0.67 -22.00
CA CYS A 33 10.18 0.60 -20.72
C CYS A 33 9.22 -0.59 -20.64
N LYS A 34 8.42 -0.84 -21.69
CA LYS A 34 7.53 -2.00 -21.77
C LYS A 34 8.31 -3.30 -21.60
N GLN A 35 9.41 -3.47 -22.33
CA GLN A 35 10.23 -4.69 -22.24
C GLN A 35 10.78 -4.92 -20.83
N PHE A 36 11.26 -3.87 -20.18
CA PHE A 36 11.69 -3.96 -18.78
C PHE A 36 10.53 -4.36 -17.85
N LEU A 37 9.38 -3.71 -17.95
CA LEU A 37 8.21 -4.05 -17.13
C LEU A 37 7.76 -5.49 -17.38
N PHE A 38 7.74 -5.94 -18.64
CA PHE A 38 7.46 -7.33 -18.98
C PHE A 38 8.46 -8.30 -18.34
N SER A 39 9.75 -7.97 -18.31
CA SER A 39 10.77 -8.83 -17.67
C SER A 39 10.54 -9.01 -16.16
N ILE A 40 9.96 -8.00 -15.48
CA ILE A 40 9.55 -8.12 -14.08
C ILE A 40 8.30 -9.00 -13.96
N VAL A 41 7.36 -8.87 -14.90
CA VAL A 41 6.07 -9.58 -14.91
C VAL A 41 6.22 -11.07 -15.21
N THR A 42 7.21 -11.47 -16.02
CA THR A 42 7.45 -12.88 -16.38
C THR A 42 8.16 -13.69 -15.30
N ASP A 43 8.10 -13.25 -14.03
CA ASP A 43 8.57 -13.96 -12.85
C ASP A 43 10.09 -14.26 -12.77
N ASP A 44 10.94 -13.51 -13.49
CA ASP A 44 12.40 -13.53 -13.28
C ASP A 44 12.78 -13.08 -11.85
N VAL A 45 11.83 -12.46 -11.13
CA VAL A 45 11.95 -12.01 -9.74
C VAL A 45 10.88 -12.69 -8.89
N THR A 46 11.18 -13.88 -8.37
CA THR A 46 10.23 -14.74 -7.63
C THR A 46 9.61 -14.11 -6.37
N CYS A 47 10.24 -13.07 -5.81
CA CYS A 47 9.73 -12.34 -4.64
C CYS A 47 8.71 -11.23 -5.00
N LEU A 48 8.53 -10.97 -6.30
CA LEU A 48 7.52 -10.07 -6.86
C LEU A 48 6.59 -10.90 -7.75
N PRO A 49 5.51 -11.49 -7.21
CA PRO A 49 4.58 -12.33 -7.99
C PRO A 49 3.66 -11.45 -8.85
N ILE A 50 4.23 -10.60 -9.72
CA ILE A 50 3.50 -9.55 -10.43
C ILE A 50 2.44 -10.16 -11.36
N SER A 51 2.75 -11.28 -12.03
CA SER A 51 1.79 -12.00 -12.88
C SER A 51 0.54 -12.39 -12.10
N GLN A 52 0.71 -12.95 -10.90
CA GLN A 52 -0.38 -13.36 -10.03
C GLN A 52 -1.11 -12.16 -9.43
N LEU A 53 -0.38 -11.15 -8.95
CA LEU A 53 -0.97 -9.92 -8.42
C LEU A 53 -1.81 -9.20 -9.48
N TRP A 54 -1.36 -9.22 -10.73
CA TRP A 54 -2.09 -8.67 -11.87
C TRP A 54 -3.42 -9.39 -12.09
N ILE A 55 -3.40 -10.72 -12.13
CA ILE A 55 -4.62 -11.55 -12.26
C ILE A 55 -5.60 -11.25 -11.13
N GLN A 56 -5.12 -11.11 -9.89
CA GLN A 56 -5.99 -10.75 -8.77
C GLN A 56 -6.52 -9.32 -8.91
N ALA A 57 -5.69 -8.36 -9.32
CA ALA A 57 -6.08 -6.97 -9.44
C ALA A 57 -7.19 -6.75 -10.49
N ILE A 58 -7.14 -7.44 -11.63
CA ILE A 58 -8.19 -7.32 -12.67
C ILE A 58 -9.50 -8.01 -12.27
N SER A 59 -9.48 -8.88 -11.25
CA SER A 59 -10.69 -9.54 -10.74
C SER A 59 -11.50 -8.65 -9.79
N ILE A 60 -10.94 -7.52 -9.35
CA ILE A 60 -11.57 -6.57 -8.44
C ILE A 60 -12.41 -5.58 -9.25
N ASP A 61 -13.66 -5.38 -8.83
CA ASP A 61 -14.52 -4.32 -9.37
C ASP A 61 -14.12 -2.97 -8.75
N TRP A 62 -13.09 -2.35 -9.34
CA TRP A 62 -12.59 -1.05 -8.93
C TRP A 62 -13.60 0.08 -9.09
N GLU A 63 -14.54 -0.04 -10.04
CA GLU A 63 -15.55 0.98 -10.30
C GLU A 63 -16.56 1.06 -9.16
N ASN A 64 -16.94 -0.09 -8.60
CA ASN A 64 -17.89 -0.17 -7.49
C ASN A 64 -17.23 -0.50 -6.15
N TYR A 65 -15.93 -0.23 -5.98
CA TYR A 65 -15.22 -0.56 -4.75
C TYR A 65 -15.62 0.35 -3.57
N THR A 66 -16.09 -0.26 -2.48
CA THR A 66 -16.59 0.40 -1.28
C THR A 66 -16.18 -0.37 -0.02
N SER A 67 -16.51 0.14 1.17
CA SER A 67 -16.28 -0.59 2.43
C SER A 67 -17.02 -1.93 2.49
N SER A 68 -18.14 -2.07 1.77
CA SER A 68 -18.99 -3.28 1.81
C SER A 68 -18.40 -4.47 1.04
N ASN A 69 -17.60 -4.22 -0.01
CA ASN A 69 -16.97 -5.26 -0.84
C ASN A 69 -15.44 -5.28 -0.70
N ILE A 70 -14.90 -4.69 0.37
CA ILE A 70 -13.46 -4.61 0.61
C ILE A 70 -12.75 -5.98 0.59
N GLY A 71 -13.48 -7.04 0.93
CA GLY A 71 -13.00 -8.42 0.95
C GLY A 71 -12.51 -8.91 -0.42
N GLN A 72 -12.91 -8.27 -1.53
CA GLN A 72 -12.37 -8.55 -2.87
C GLN A 72 -10.84 -8.35 -2.95
N PHE A 73 -10.25 -7.59 -2.02
CA PHE A 73 -8.81 -7.35 -1.96
C PHE A 73 -8.03 -8.49 -1.28
N THR A 74 -8.71 -9.44 -0.62
CA THR A 74 -8.08 -10.56 0.11
C THR A 74 -7.18 -11.42 -0.77
N PRO A 75 -7.58 -11.86 -1.98
CA PRO A 75 -6.72 -12.70 -2.83
C PRO A 75 -5.42 -12.01 -3.24
N LEU A 76 -5.45 -10.67 -3.42
CA LEU A 76 -4.27 -9.88 -3.71
C LEU A 76 -3.33 -9.85 -2.51
N LEU A 77 -3.87 -9.65 -1.30
CA LEU A 77 -3.09 -9.73 -0.07
C LEU A 77 -2.49 -11.12 0.16
N ASP A 78 -3.26 -12.19 -0.06
CA ASP A 78 -2.74 -13.56 0.05
C ASP A 78 -1.58 -13.80 -0.91
N THR A 79 -1.69 -13.37 -2.16
CA THR A 79 -0.61 -13.46 -3.15
C THR A 79 0.62 -12.69 -2.69
N LEU A 80 0.44 -11.45 -2.23
CA LEU A 80 1.53 -10.59 -1.77
C LEU A 80 2.22 -11.15 -0.52
N CYS A 81 1.44 -11.69 0.42
CA CYS A 81 1.91 -12.06 1.75
C CYS A 81 2.45 -13.48 1.84
N THR A 82 2.15 -14.34 0.87
CA THR A 82 2.71 -15.69 0.75
C THR A 82 3.96 -15.75 -0.12
N ALA A 83 4.21 -14.71 -0.92
CA ALA A 83 5.42 -14.62 -1.73
C ALA A 83 6.69 -14.49 -0.87
N PRO A 84 7.83 -15.01 -1.36
CA PRO A 84 9.12 -14.74 -0.74
C PRO A 84 9.37 -13.23 -0.61
N ARG A 85 9.98 -12.80 0.49
CA ARG A 85 10.33 -11.39 0.67
C ARG A 85 11.50 -11.00 -0.22
N CYS A 86 11.36 -9.92 -0.97
CA CYS A 86 12.48 -9.37 -1.73
C CYS A 86 13.55 -8.79 -0.81
N ALA A 87 14.81 -9.07 -1.13
CA ALA A 87 15.93 -8.34 -0.55
C ALA A 87 15.86 -6.86 -0.94
N LYS A 88 16.23 -5.96 -0.03
CA LYS A 88 16.20 -4.52 -0.29
C LYS A 88 17.11 -4.14 -1.46
N SER A 89 18.27 -4.78 -1.60
CA SER A 89 19.19 -4.59 -2.73
C SER A 89 18.50 -4.81 -4.07
N LEU A 90 17.75 -5.91 -4.22
CA LEU A 90 17.04 -6.23 -5.44
C LEU A 90 15.98 -5.17 -5.77
N THR A 91 15.20 -4.72 -4.78
CA THR A 91 14.22 -3.65 -5.02
C THR A 91 14.89 -2.33 -5.42
N ASN A 92 16.07 -2.02 -4.88
CA ASN A 92 16.83 -0.83 -5.25
C ASN A 92 17.39 -0.94 -6.69
N GLU A 93 17.89 -2.12 -7.06
CA GLU A 93 18.36 -2.39 -8.44
C GLU A 93 17.22 -2.23 -9.44
N LEU A 94 16.03 -2.75 -9.13
CA LEU A 94 14.85 -2.58 -9.97
C LEU A 94 14.42 -1.11 -10.08
N VAL A 95 14.53 -0.31 -9.00
CA VAL A 95 14.28 1.14 -9.06
C VAL A 95 15.28 1.83 -9.98
N VAL A 96 16.58 1.51 -9.87
CA VAL A 96 17.62 2.08 -10.72
C VAL A 96 17.34 1.73 -12.19
N LYS A 97 17.03 0.47 -12.46
CA LYS A 97 16.72 0.00 -13.81
C LYS A 97 15.45 0.63 -14.36
N LEU A 98 14.40 0.82 -13.54
CA LEU A 98 13.21 1.57 -13.91
C LEU A 98 13.56 3.00 -14.34
N HIS A 99 14.42 3.71 -13.59
CA HIS A 99 14.81 5.08 -13.95
C HIS A 99 15.65 5.15 -15.23
N GLN A 100 16.44 4.11 -15.51
CA GLN A 100 17.26 4.02 -16.72
C GLN A 100 16.40 3.67 -17.94
N ASP A 101 15.67 2.56 -17.87
CA ASP A 101 14.95 1.96 -19.01
C ASP A 101 13.61 2.66 -19.29
N CYS A 102 13.03 3.32 -18.28
CA CYS A 102 11.80 4.12 -18.41
C CYS A 102 12.05 5.62 -18.25
N PHE A 103 13.27 6.12 -18.46
CA PHE A 103 13.61 7.54 -18.24
C PHE A 103 12.62 8.52 -18.89
N SER A 104 12.32 8.31 -20.18
CA SER A 104 11.38 9.14 -20.94
C SER A 104 9.93 9.00 -20.48
N ASP A 105 9.61 7.92 -19.78
CA ASP A 105 8.27 7.57 -19.29
C ASP A 105 8.09 7.87 -17.79
N LEU A 106 9.11 8.38 -17.09
CA LEU A 106 9.03 8.77 -15.67
C LEU A 106 7.87 9.74 -15.32
N PRO A 107 7.44 10.65 -16.21
CA PRO A 107 6.27 11.48 -15.94
C PRO A 107 4.94 10.69 -15.90
N GLN A 108 4.90 9.47 -16.45
CA GLN A 108 3.69 8.66 -16.50
C GLN A 108 3.32 8.16 -15.10
N SER A 109 2.05 8.29 -14.74
CA SER A 109 1.54 7.90 -13.42
C SER A 109 1.86 6.44 -13.09
N VAL A 110 1.72 5.54 -14.06
CA VAL A 110 2.03 4.11 -13.88
C VAL A 110 3.48 3.87 -13.47
N ILE A 111 4.44 4.59 -14.06
CA ILE A 111 5.86 4.46 -13.73
C ILE A 111 6.15 5.01 -12.34
N GLN A 112 5.51 6.12 -11.97
CA GLN A 112 5.62 6.68 -10.63
C GLN A 112 5.06 5.74 -9.55
N ILE A 113 3.94 5.06 -9.83
CA ILE A 113 3.37 4.03 -8.93
C ILE A 113 4.36 2.89 -8.74
N ILE A 114 4.87 2.32 -9.83
CA ILE A 114 5.81 1.20 -9.79
C ILE A 114 7.07 1.61 -9.02
N GLY A 115 7.61 2.79 -9.30
CA GLY A 115 8.76 3.33 -8.59
C GLY A 115 8.49 3.53 -7.10
N TYR A 116 7.29 4.01 -6.72
CA TYR A 116 6.90 4.13 -5.32
C TYR A 116 6.82 2.77 -4.63
N VAL A 117 6.17 1.78 -5.26
CA VAL A 117 6.00 0.44 -4.70
C VAL A 117 7.35 -0.22 -4.47
N LEU A 118 8.27 -0.17 -5.45
CA LEU A 118 9.61 -0.75 -5.30
C LEU A 118 10.42 -0.04 -4.20
N ASN A 119 10.36 1.30 -4.13
CA ASN A 119 11.06 2.05 -3.09
C ASN A 119 10.54 1.75 -1.68
N ASN A 120 9.24 1.49 -1.54
CA ASN A 120 8.56 1.26 -0.26
C ASN A 120 8.10 -0.19 -0.08
N TYR A 121 8.68 -1.15 -0.82
CA TYR A 121 8.24 -2.54 -0.83
C TYR A 121 8.16 -3.13 0.59
N GLU A 122 9.26 -3.07 1.34
CA GLU A 122 9.32 -3.62 2.70
C GLU A 122 8.26 -3.01 3.64
N PRO A 123 8.09 -1.68 3.73
CA PRO A 123 6.95 -1.07 4.41
C PRO A 123 5.60 -1.61 3.93
N ILE A 124 5.34 -1.60 2.62
CA ILE A 124 4.06 -2.03 2.05
C ILE A 124 3.73 -3.47 2.43
N VAL A 125 4.70 -4.38 2.32
CA VAL A 125 4.46 -5.81 2.61
C VAL A 125 4.43 -6.08 4.11
N THR A 126 5.17 -5.35 4.95
CA THR A 126 5.07 -5.48 6.42
C THR A 126 3.67 -5.09 6.89
N VAL A 127 3.25 -3.91 6.46
CA VAL A 127 1.95 -3.34 6.76
C VAL A 127 0.81 -4.19 6.18
N GLY A 128 0.84 -4.45 4.86
CA GLY A 128 -0.24 -5.15 4.16
C GLY A 128 -0.45 -6.58 4.65
N CYS A 129 0.60 -7.20 5.19
CA CYS A 129 0.55 -8.56 5.72
C CYS A 129 0.36 -8.64 7.23
N THR A 130 0.18 -7.51 7.91
CA THR A 130 -0.19 -7.51 9.32
C THR A 130 -1.58 -8.12 9.49
N ARG A 131 -1.68 -9.11 10.36
CA ARG A 131 -2.92 -9.84 10.65
C ARG A 131 -3.30 -9.73 12.10
N ASP A 132 -4.59 -9.74 12.40
CA ASP A 132 -5.11 -9.84 13.77
C ASP A 132 -4.99 -11.27 14.34
N SER A 133 -5.47 -11.47 15.56
CA SER A 133 -5.46 -12.76 16.27
C SER A 133 -6.34 -13.81 15.59
N GLN A 134 -7.30 -13.37 14.78
CA GLN A 134 -8.17 -14.22 13.96
C GLN A 134 -7.61 -14.48 12.56
N GLN A 135 -6.35 -14.11 12.29
CA GLN A 135 -5.68 -14.25 11.00
C GLN A 135 -6.31 -13.43 9.86
N ARG A 136 -7.07 -12.39 10.17
CA ARG A 136 -7.65 -11.46 9.20
C ARG A 136 -6.68 -10.32 8.94
N TYR A 137 -6.58 -9.87 7.69
CA TYR A 137 -5.71 -8.76 7.32
C TYR A 137 -6.17 -7.44 7.93
N CYS A 138 -5.27 -6.79 8.66
CA CYS A 138 -5.57 -5.52 9.30
C CYS A 138 -5.81 -4.39 8.32
N LEU A 139 -5.16 -4.42 7.15
CA LEU A 139 -5.42 -3.47 6.07
C LEU A 139 -6.90 -3.47 5.62
N LEU A 140 -7.58 -4.63 5.67
CA LEU A 140 -8.99 -4.72 5.29
C LEU A 140 -9.92 -4.14 6.36
N GLU A 141 -9.55 -4.26 7.64
CA GLU A 141 -10.32 -3.65 8.72
C GLU A 141 -10.18 -2.13 8.69
N GLU A 142 -8.96 -1.64 8.59
CA GLU A 142 -8.68 -0.22 8.49
C GLU A 142 -9.30 0.41 7.25
N GLY A 143 -9.23 -0.27 6.11
CA GLY A 143 -9.87 0.19 4.89
C GLY A 143 -11.38 0.35 5.07
N LYS A 144 -12.06 -0.51 5.85
CA LYS A 144 -13.49 -0.34 6.18
C LYS A 144 -13.71 0.90 7.04
N ILE A 145 -12.89 1.08 8.07
CA ILE A 145 -12.98 2.22 8.99
C ILE A 145 -12.78 3.52 8.21
N ILE A 146 -11.73 3.61 7.39
CA ILE A 146 -11.37 4.80 6.61
C ILE A 146 -12.44 5.11 5.56
N LEU A 147 -12.89 4.11 4.79
CA LEU A 147 -13.91 4.32 3.77
C LEU A 147 -15.27 4.67 4.41
N GLY A 148 -15.60 4.06 5.54
CA GLY A 148 -16.81 4.37 6.30
C GLY A 148 -16.78 5.75 6.97
N ASN A 149 -15.61 6.23 7.36
CA ASN A 149 -15.42 7.47 8.11
C ASN A 149 -14.67 8.57 7.32
N ARG A 150 -14.67 8.50 5.98
CA ARG A 150 -13.87 9.41 5.12
C ARG A 150 -14.13 10.90 5.35
N ASN A 151 -15.33 11.24 5.83
CA ASN A 151 -15.77 12.61 6.10
C ASN A 151 -15.91 12.91 7.61
N THR A 152 -15.49 11.98 8.47
CA THR A 152 -15.63 12.06 9.93
C THR A 152 -14.31 12.53 10.53
N HIS A 153 -14.36 13.43 11.52
CA HIS A 153 -13.14 13.74 12.27
C HIS A 153 -12.74 12.54 13.12
N LEU A 154 -11.43 12.34 13.30
CA LEU A 154 -10.92 11.23 14.11
C LEU A 154 -11.58 11.19 15.49
N THR A 155 -11.79 12.35 16.12
CA THR A 155 -12.44 12.51 17.43
C THR A 155 -13.85 11.97 17.49
N ASP A 156 -14.53 11.89 16.35
CA ASP A 156 -15.94 11.51 16.27
C ASP A 156 -16.10 10.01 15.93
N ILE A 157 -14.99 9.32 15.63
CA ILE A 157 -14.99 7.86 15.46
C ILE A 157 -15.05 7.20 16.86
N PRO A 158 -16.02 6.30 17.10
CA PRO A 158 -16.14 5.57 18.37
C PRO A 158 -14.86 4.77 18.72
N ASP A 159 -14.50 4.71 20.00
CA ASP A 159 -13.28 4.02 20.44
C ASP A 159 -13.32 2.52 20.12
N ASN A 160 -14.49 1.87 20.12
CA ASN A 160 -14.61 0.46 19.75
C ASN A 160 -14.39 0.20 18.24
N GLU A 161 -14.50 1.23 17.41
CA GLU A 161 -14.15 1.16 15.98
C GLU A 161 -12.70 1.59 15.72
N LEU A 162 -12.16 2.49 16.54
CA LEU A 162 -10.82 3.03 16.38
C LEU A 162 -9.75 2.17 17.06
N CYS A 163 -10.00 1.70 18.28
CA CYS A 163 -9.04 1.06 19.17
C CYS A 163 -9.10 -0.47 19.05
N THR A 164 -8.95 -0.96 17.83
CA THR A 164 -8.96 -2.40 17.54
C THR A 164 -7.56 -3.01 17.66
N GLU A 165 -7.50 -4.34 17.68
CA GLU A 165 -6.23 -5.07 17.63
C GLU A 165 -5.41 -4.67 16.40
N CYS A 166 -6.08 -4.42 15.26
CA CYS A 166 -5.41 -4.02 14.04
C CYS A 166 -4.78 -2.64 14.15
N THR A 167 -5.49 -1.66 14.70
CA THR A 167 -4.92 -0.34 14.95
C THR A 167 -3.71 -0.42 15.89
N GLN A 168 -3.77 -1.26 16.93
CA GLN A 168 -2.64 -1.48 17.83
C GLN A 168 -1.41 -2.02 17.08
N LYS A 169 -1.58 -3.08 16.29
CA LYS A 169 -0.47 -3.69 15.53
C LYS A 169 0.16 -2.74 14.53
N TRP A 170 -0.64 -1.87 13.92
CA TRP A 170 -0.12 -0.83 13.03
C TRP A 170 0.70 0.22 13.76
N VAL A 171 0.24 0.65 14.94
CA VAL A 171 1.00 1.53 15.83
C VAL A 171 2.34 0.88 16.21
N GLU A 172 2.33 -0.40 16.57
CA GLU A 172 3.55 -1.16 16.89
C GLU A 172 4.52 -1.22 15.70
N VAL A 173 4.05 -1.64 14.52
CA VAL A 173 4.86 -1.68 13.28
C VAL A 173 5.45 -0.32 12.96
N TYR A 174 4.66 0.74 13.10
CA TYR A 174 5.12 2.10 12.88
C TYR A 174 6.21 2.51 13.87
N ASP A 175 5.96 2.34 15.17
CA ASP A 175 6.86 2.77 16.23
C ASP A 175 8.20 2.02 16.16
N GLU A 176 8.17 0.69 15.97
CA GLU A 176 9.36 -0.15 15.97
C GLU A 176 10.21 -0.01 14.70
N GLN A 177 9.58 0.10 13.52
CA GLN A 177 10.30 -0.07 12.25
C GLN A 177 10.44 1.22 11.44
N TYR A 178 9.55 2.20 11.65
CA TYR A 178 9.40 3.31 10.71
C TYR A 178 9.45 4.70 11.35
N SER A 179 9.17 4.84 12.65
CA SER A 179 9.15 6.12 13.37
C SER A 179 10.43 6.94 13.14
N ALA A 180 11.60 6.33 13.29
CA ALA A 180 12.90 6.97 13.08
C ALA A 180 13.15 7.36 11.61
N LYS A 181 12.70 6.53 10.66
CA LYS A 181 12.91 6.71 9.21
C LYS A 181 12.03 7.82 8.61
N TYR A 182 10.87 8.06 9.21
CA TYR A 182 9.93 9.07 8.75
C TYR A 182 9.86 10.31 9.65
N ALA A 183 10.68 10.41 10.71
CA ALA A 183 10.73 11.53 11.66
C ALA A 183 10.72 12.93 11.02
N ASN A 184 11.33 13.07 9.84
CA ASN A 184 11.46 14.33 9.10
C ASN A 184 10.55 14.47 7.88
N ARG A 185 9.73 13.46 7.54
CA ARG A 185 8.75 13.57 6.46
C ARG A 185 7.40 13.91 7.08
N THR A 186 6.69 14.85 6.47
CA THR A 186 5.32 15.33 6.78
C THR A 186 4.23 14.25 6.67
N PHE A 187 4.55 12.99 6.94
CA PHE A 187 3.57 12.03 7.39
C PHE A 187 3.06 12.53 8.74
N ASN A 188 1.77 12.85 8.79
CA ASN A 188 1.19 13.57 9.91
C ASN A 188 1.19 12.71 11.19
N PHE A 189 2.30 12.77 11.94
CA PHE A 189 2.54 12.21 13.28
C PHE A 189 1.41 12.50 14.26
N THR A 190 0.67 13.59 14.02
CA THR A 190 -0.48 14.02 14.80
C THR A 190 -1.57 12.94 14.87
N GLY A 191 -1.79 12.18 13.80
CA GLY A 191 -2.84 11.15 13.77
C GLY A 191 -2.50 9.92 14.61
N ILE A 192 -1.28 9.39 14.46
CA ILE A 192 -0.82 8.22 15.22
C ILE A 192 -0.71 8.56 16.71
N SER A 193 -0.20 9.76 17.05
CA SER A 193 -0.09 10.19 18.45
C SER A 193 -1.47 10.35 19.12
N GLN A 194 -2.46 10.87 18.38
CA GLN A 194 -3.85 10.96 18.87
C GLN A 194 -4.49 9.58 19.07
N ILE A 195 -4.26 8.64 18.16
CA ILE A 195 -4.72 7.25 18.30
C ILE A 195 -4.07 6.58 19.51
N LYS A 196 -2.75 6.70 19.67
CA LYS A 196 -2.01 6.17 20.83
C LYS A 196 -2.56 6.71 22.15
N GLN A 197 -2.85 8.02 22.20
CA GLN A 197 -3.39 8.64 23.39
C GLN A 197 -4.82 8.19 23.69
N ARG A 198 -5.70 8.11 22.67
CA ARG A 198 -7.10 7.70 22.86
C ARG A 198 -7.24 6.22 23.22
N CYS A 199 -6.45 5.37 22.60
CA CYS A 199 -6.55 3.92 22.75
C CYS A 199 -5.65 3.35 23.86
N GLU A 200 -4.90 4.22 24.55
CA GLU A 200 -3.94 3.85 25.62
C GLU A 200 -2.97 2.72 25.22
N PHE A 201 -2.63 2.63 23.92
CA PHE A 201 -1.76 1.58 23.42
C PHE A 201 -0.37 1.68 24.06
N LYS A 202 0.04 0.60 24.71
CA LYS A 202 1.40 0.44 25.24
C LYS A 202 2.22 -0.33 24.23
N VAL A 203 3.23 0.30 23.66
CA VAL A 203 4.25 -0.42 22.88
C VAL A 203 5.09 -1.25 23.86
N PRO A 204 5.24 -2.57 23.66
CA PRO A 204 6.23 -3.34 24.40
C PRO A 204 7.62 -2.78 24.09
N GLY A 205 8.33 -2.32 25.13
CA GLY A 205 9.69 -1.80 25.00
C GLY A 205 10.73 -2.86 24.74
#